data_AF-A0A9D5N8W7-F1
#
_entry.id   AF-A0A9D5N8W7-F1
#
_cell.length_a   1.000
_cell.length_b   1.000
_cell.length_c   1.000
_cell.angle_alpha   90.00
_cell.angle_beta   90.00
_cell.angle_gamma   90.00
#
_symmetry.space_group_name_H-M   'P 1'
#
loop_
_entity.id
_entity.type
_entity.pdbx_description
1 polymer ?
#
loop_
_entity_poly.entity_id
_entity_poly.type
_entity_poly.pdbx_seq_one_letter_code
_entity_poly.pdbx_strand_id
1 'polypeptide(L)'
;MQIFADSFKTAEGSLIFTLLPEYLETLPAGTHTIKLSFNETVMITDFSAEEPSEEPAEITYTITKGNDGSWTKASKKDYSFTLKRSELDEQAADHFKEVLIDGKKAKASFNAADNTVTIPYSVLQKLNVGKHTVTIVFFDGKAETSLTVKAAGKSTPDTSDSSKTGLWTGLTAGAILLAVLAFMLKRKADLKQ
;
A
#
# COMPACT_ATOMS: atom_id res chain seq x y z
N MET A 1 45.48 7.09 -21.34
CA MET A 1 45.70 6.51 -20.00
C MET A 1 46.52 5.23 -20.14
N GLN A 2 47.48 4.95 -19.27
CA GLN A 2 48.37 3.79 -19.35
C GLN A 2 47.98 2.82 -18.21
N ILE A 3 47.61 1.60 -18.56
CA ILE A 3 47.26 0.54 -17.59
C ILE A 3 48.53 -0.15 -17.09
N PHE A 4 48.66 -0.30 -15.77
CA PHE A 4 49.83 -0.89 -15.10
C PHE A 4 49.60 -2.38 -14.80
N ALA A 5 50.69 -3.11 -14.55
CA ALA A 5 50.70 -4.58 -14.44
C ALA A 5 49.92 -5.17 -13.26
N ASP A 6 49.61 -4.33 -12.26
CA ASP A 6 48.78 -4.64 -11.11
C ASP A 6 47.27 -4.65 -11.41
N SER A 7 46.86 -4.23 -12.61
CA SER A 7 45.46 -4.06 -13.00
C SER A 7 44.87 -5.28 -13.75
N PHE A 8 45.56 -6.44 -13.81
CA PHE A 8 45.09 -7.64 -14.55
C PHE A 8 45.59 -9.00 -14.01
N LYS A 9 45.00 -10.11 -14.50
CA LYS A 9 45.41 -11.52 -14.24
C LYS A 9 45.36 -12.33 -15.55
N THR A 10 46.19 -13.38 -15.71
CA THR A 10 46.28 -14.19 -16.96
C THR A 10 45.99 -15.68 -16.76
N ALA A 11 45.37 -16.34 -17.76
CA ALA A 11 45.21 -17.81 -17.84
C ALA A 11 45.70 -18.33 -19.21
N GLU A 12 46.06 -19.61 -19.32
CA GLU A 12 46.66 -20.17 -20.54
C GLU A 12 45.69 -20.25 -21.73
N GLY A 13 46.18 -19.92 -22.93
CA GLY A 13 45.49 -20.09 -24.22
C GLY A 13 44.56 -18.95 -24.66
N SER A 14 44.24 -18.00 -23.76
CA SER A 14 43.49 -16.78 -24.09
C SER A 14 43.85 -15.66 -23.12
N LEU A 15 44.11 -14.45 -23.62
CA LEU A 15 44.38 -13.28 -22.79
C LEU A 15 43.04 -12.67 -22.34
N ILE A 16 42.59 -13.05 -21.15
CA ILE A 16 41.43 -12.43 -20.50
C ILE A 16 41.94 -11.24 -19.68
N PHE A 17 41.55 -10.03 -20.04
CA PHE A 17 41.81 -8.81 -19.28
C PHE A 17 40.57 -8.43 -18.49
N THR A 18 40.67 -8.38 -17.17
CA THR A 18 39.56 -8.00 -16.28
C THR A 18 39.92 -6.69 -15.59
N LEU A 19 39.18 -5.63 -15.90
CA LEU A 19 39.27 -4.37 -15.17
C LEU A 19 38.71 -4.56 -13.76
N LEU A 20 39.45 -4.10 -12.75
CA LEU A 20 38.94 -4.12 -11.38
C LEU A 20 37.79 -3.11 -11.22
N PRO A 21 36.77 -3.42 -10.41
CA PRO A 21 35.66 -2.50 -10.12
C PRO A 21 36.14 -1.15 -9.62
N GLU A 22 37.13 -1.13 -8.71
CA GLU A 22 37.73 0.10 -8.16
C GLU A 22 38.27 1.04 -9.25
N TYR A 23 38.81 0.49 -10.34
CA TYR A 23 39.27 1.31 -11.46
C TYR A 23 38.10 1.84 -12.31
N LEU A 24 37.08 1.02 -12.53
CA LEU A 24 35.90 1.41 -13.32
C LEU A 24 35.10 2.53 -12.63
N GLU A 25 35.02 2.52 -11.30
CA GLU A 25 34.32 3.52 -10.49
C GLU A 25 35.00 4.91 -10.51
N THR A 26 36.28 4.98 -10.88
CA THR A 26 37.01 6.25 -10.99
C THR A 26 36.94 6.89 -12.37
N LEU A 27 36.38 6.19 -13.36
CA LEU A 27 36.31 6.70 -14.73
C LEU A 27 35.19 7.74 -14.85
N PRO A 28 35.46 8.92 -15.42
CA PRO A 28 34.38 9.81 -15.81
C PRO A 28 33.55 9.14 -16.91
N ALA A 29 32.28 9.52 -17.06
CA ALA A 29 31.53 9.01 -18.19
C ALA A 29 32.06 9.48 -19.53
N GLY A 30 31.84 8.63 -20.53
CA GLY A 30 32.25 8.85 -21.89
C GLY A 30 32.95 7.64 -22.48
N THR A 31 33.37 7.81 -23.73
CA THR A 31 34.14 6.80 -24.45
C THR A 31 35.59 6.81 -24.01
N HIS A 32 36.06 5.66 -23.55
CA HIS A 32 37.43 5.42 -23.15
C HIS A 32 38.07 4.41 -24.09
N THR A 33 39.35 4.62 -24.39
CA THR A 33 40.12 3.73 -25.24
C THR A 33 41.09 2.89 -24.42
N ILE A 34 41.02 1.57 -24.57
CA ILE A 34 42.01 0.63 -24.07
C ILE A 34 42.98 0.34 -25.21
N LYS A 35 44.25 0.62 -24.97
CA LYS A 35 45.36 0.29 -25.86
C LYS A 35 46.20 -0.82 -25.24
N LEU A 36 46.21 -1.98 -25.90
CA LEU A 36 47.06 -3.11 -25.56
C LEU A 36 48.22 -3.17 -26.55
N SER A 37 49.45 -3.17 -26.06
CA SER A 37 50.65 -3.24 -26.89
C SER A 37 51.41 -4.53 -26.61
N PHE A 38 51.56 -5.35 -27.64
CA PHE A 38 52.39 -6.55 -27.69
C PHE A 38 53.59 -6.28 -28.60
N ASN A 39 54.65 -7.06 -28.46
CA ASN A 39 55.96 -6.82 -29.07
C ASN A 39 55.93 -6.27 -30.51
N GLU A 40 55.05 -6.78 -31.37
CA GLU A 40 54.90 -6.30 -32.76
C GLU A 40 53.46 -5.88 -33.12
N THR A 41 52.52 -5.92 -32.18
CA THR A 41 51.09 -5.70 -32.47
C THR A 41 50.45 -4.81 -31.43
N VAL A 42 49.67 -3.83 -31.88
CA VAL A 42 48.84 -3.00 -31.00
C VAL A 42 47.38 -3.34 -31.25
N MET A 43 46.65 -3.66 -30.19
CA MET A 43 45.20 -3.77 -30.20
C MET A 43 44.60 -2.55 -29.52
N ILE A 44 43.55 -2.00 -30.13
CA ILE A 44 42.85 -0.83 -29.63
C ILE A 44 41.38 -1.21 -29.59
N THR A 45 40.75 -1.00 -28.43
CA THR A 45 39.30 -1.15 -28.29
C THR A 45 38.77 0.02 -27.49
N ASP A 46 37.62 0.52 -27.91
CA ASP A 46 36.89 1.52 -27.16
C ASP A 46 35.86 0.83 -26.28
N PHE A 47 35.56 1.42 -25.13
CA PHE A 47 34.43 1.07 -24.29
C PHE A 47 33.78 2.35 -23.77
N SER A 48 32.49 2.29 -23.48
CA SER A 48 31.78 3.42 -22.91
C SER A 48 31.60 3.18 -21.43
N ALA A 49 32.04 4.14 -20.61
CA ALA A 49 31.60 4.26 -19.23
C ALA A 49 30.39 5.20 -19.24
N GLU A 50 29.26 4.75 -18.72
CA GLU A 50 28.10 5.61 -18.51
C GLU A 50 28.20 6.21 -17.10
N GLU A 51 27.71 7.44 -16.90
CA GLU A 51 27.59 7.94 -15.52
C GLU A 51 26.66 6.99 -14.79
N PRO A 52 26.93 6.69 -13.50
CA PRO A 52 25.90 6.08 -12.68
C PRO A 52 24.67 6.99 -12.79
N SER A 53 23.58 6.45 -13.34
CA SER A 53 22.33 7.18 -13.47
C SER A 53 21.82 7.52 -12.08
N GLU A 54 22.06 8.76 -11.63
CA GLU A 54 21.43 9.36 -10.44
C GLU A 54 20.03 9.89 -10.81
N GLU A 55 19.25 9.16 -11.61
CA GLU A 55 17.81 9.41 -11.61
C GLU A 55 17.30 9.06 -10.21
N PRO A 56 16.70 10.01 -9.46
CA PRO A 56 16.14 9.69 -8.17
C PRO A 56 15.09 8.62 -8.41
N ALA A 57 15.31 7.42 -7.89
CA ALA A 57 14.34 6.36 -7.96
C ALA A 57 13.02 6.92 -7.42
N GLU A 58 11.97 6.90 -8.24
CA GLU A 58 10.67 7.39 -7.79
C GLU A 58 10.24 6.59 -6.56
N ILE A 59 10.15 7.25 -5.41
CA ILE A 59 9.74 6.60 -4.18
C ILE A 59 8.26 6.24 -4.30
N THR A 60 7.98 4.95 -4.30
CA THR A 60 6.61 4.44 -4.40
C THR A 60 6.22 3.70 -3.13
N TYR A 61 4.93 3.78 -2.81
CA TYR A 61 4.34 3.11 -1.66
C TYR A 61 3.31 2.09 -2.16
N THR A 62 3.55 0.83 -1.84
CA THR A 62 2.66 -0.28 -2.22
C THR A 62 1.95 -0.83 -1.00
N ILE A 63 0.64 -1.01 -1.07
CA ILE A 63 -0.13 -1.67 -0.01
C ILE A 63 -0.04 -3.18 -0.23
N THR A 64 0.61 -3.87 0.70
CA THR A 64 0.85 -5.32 0.62
C THR A 64 -0.23 -6.14 1.32
N LYS A 65 -0.96 -5.55 2.28
CA LYS A 65 -2.09 -6.19 2.97
C LYS A 65 -3.23 -5.20 3.21
N GLY A 66 -4.46 -5.71 3.12
CA GLY A 66 -5.68 -4.93 3.36
C GLY A 66 -6.14 -4.11 2.15
N ASN A 67 -5.50 -4.28 0.98
CA ASN A 67 -5.95 -3.62 -0.25
C ASN A 67 -7.34 -4.14 -0.66
N ASP A 68 -8.18 -3.23 -1.17
CA ASP A 68 -9.52 -3.55 -1.68
C ASP A 68 -10.38 -4.34 -0.67
N GLY A 69 -10.12 -4.10 0.61
CA GLY A 69 -10.70 -4.83 1.70
C GLY A 69 -12.17 -4.51 1.93
N SER A 70 -12.78 -5.28 2.83
CA SER A 70 -14.12 -4.99 3.32
C SER A 70 -14.19 -4.94 4.83
N TRP A 71 -14.94 -3.98 5.34
CA TRP A 71 -15.15 -3.75 6.76
C TRP A 71 -16.64 -3.72 7.07
N THR A 72 -17.07 -4.43 8.11
CA THR A 72 -18.49 -4.54 8.48
C THR A 72 -18.84 -3.57 9.60
N LYS A 73 -19.89 -2.76 9.40
CA LYS A 73 -20.42 -1.87 10.44
C LYS A 73 -20.77 -2.65 11.71
N ALA A 74 -20.61 -1.99 12.85
CA ALA A 74 -20.83 -2.55 14.19
C ALA A 74 -19.96 -3.78 14.56
N SER A 75 -18.94 -4.11 13.75
CA SER A 75 -17.97 -5.17 14.10
C SER A 75 -17.13 -4.84 15.34
N LYS A 76 -17.07 -3.56 15.75
CA LYS A 76 -16.19 -3.02 16.81
C LYS A 76 -14.71 -3.33 16.60
N LYS A 77 -14.32 -3.62 15.35
CA LYS A 77 -12.95 -3.89 14.94
C LYS A 77 -12.40 -2.69 14.16
N ASP A 78 -11.13 -2.43 14.36
CA ASP A 78 -10.38 -1.48 13.54
C ASP A 78 -10.04 -2.13 12.19
N TYR A 79 -9.56 -1.33 11.23
CA TYR A 79 -9.12 -1.82 9.92
C TYR A 79 -7.69 -1.34 9.64
N SER A 80 -6.82 -2.24 9.21
CA SER A 80 -5.40 -1.98 9.05
C SER A 80 -4.92 -2.26 7.62
N PHE A 81 -4.02 -1.41 7.14
CA PHE A 81 -3.32 -1.55 5.86
C PHE A 81 -1.83 -1.66 6.13
N THR A 82 -1.16 -2.65 5.53
CA THR A 82 0.29 -2.76 5.60
C THR A 82 0.90 -2.22 4.32
N LEU A 83 1.88 -1.35 4.45
CA LEU A 83 2.55 -0.70 3.33
C LEU A 83 3.99 -1.21 3.18
N LYS A 84 4.54 -1.01 1.99
CA LYS A 84 5.95 -1.19 1.68
C LYS A 84 6.43 -0.01 0.83
N ARG A 85 7.48 0.67 1.29
CA ARG A 85 8.18 1.71 0.53
C ARG A 85 9.21 1.06 -0.38
N SER A 86 9.42 1.60 -1.58
CA SER A 86 10.39 1.07 -2.55
C SER A 86 11.82 1.14 -2.04
N GLU A 87 12.18 2.20 -1.32
CA GLU A 87 13.51 2.39 -0.73
C GLU A 87 13.43 2.72 0.76
N LEU A 88 14.42 2.26 1.53
CA LEU A 88 14.56 2.52 2.96
C LEU A 88 13.21 2.37 3.69
N ASP A 89 12.63 1.16 3.64
CA ASP A 89 11.30 0.84 4.17
C ASP A 89 11.14 1.19 5.66
N GLU A 90 12.24 1.14 6.42
CA GLU A 90 12.30 1.52 7.83
C GLU A 90 11.99 3.01 8.06
N GLN A 91 12.17 3.87 7.06
CA GLN A 91 11.91 5.31 7.13
C GLN A 91 10.49 5.69 6.69
N ALA A 92 9.63 4.72 6.33
CA ALA A 92 8.26 5.02 5.89
C ALA A 92 7.46 5.81 6.94
N ALA A 93 7.75 5.60 8.23
CA ALA A 93 7.13 6.33 9.34
C ALA A 93 7.51 7.82 9.37
N ASP A 94 8.76 8.15 9.05
CA ASP A 94 9.27 9.53 9.08
C ASP A 94 8.66 10.38 7.97
N HIS A 95 8.31 9.73 6.87
CA HIS A 95 7.64 10.37 5.74
C HIS A 95 6.11 10.37 5.86
N PHE A 96 5.52 9.71 6.85
CA PHE A 96 4.07 9.64 7.01
C PHE A 96 3.48 11.00 7.38
N LYS A 97 2.50 11.46 6.59
CA LYS A 97 1.87 12.77 6.78
C LYS A 97 0.45 12.67 7.31
N GLU A 98 -0.44 11.99 6.57
CA GLU A 98 -1.84 11.85 6.95
C GLU A 98 -2.57 10.77 6.15
N VAL A 99 -3.77 10.42 6.62
CA VAL A 99 -4.71 9.54 5.90
C VAL A 99 -5.95 10.32 5.53
N LEU A 100 -6.37 10.18 4.28
CA LEU A 100 -7.60 10.75 3.74
C LEU A 100 -8.56 9.60 3.40
N ILE A 101 -9.85 9.77 3.73
CA ILE A 101 -10.93 8.89 3.28
C ILE A 101 -11.87 9.76 2.44
N ASP A 102 -12.09 9.38 1.18
CA ASP A 102 -12.82 10.15 0.17
C ASP A 102 -12.35 11.61 0.09
N GLY A 103 -11.04 11.81 0.16
CA GLY A 103 -10.41 13.14 0.13
C GLY A 103 -10.52 13.96 1.42
N LYS A 104 -11.12 13.41 2.49
CA LYS A 104 -11.23 14.09 3.80
C LYS A 104 -10.27 13.50 4.82
N LYS A 105 -9.61 14.37 5.59
CA LYS A 105 -8.70 13.95 6.66
C LYS A 105 -9.41 13.05 7.66
N ALA A 106 -8.86 11.85 7.84
CA ALA A 106 -9.35 10.85 8.77
C ALA A 106 -8.32 10.65 9.88
N LYS A 107 -8.81 10.32 11.08
CA LYS A 107 -7.93 9.91 12.18
C LYS A 107 -7.46 8.50 11.90
N ALA A 108 -6.14 8.30 11.88
CA ALA A 108 -5.48 7.01 11.74
C ALA A 108 -4.21 7.01 12.60
N SER A 109 -3.70 5.82 12.90
CA SER A 109 -2.42 5.63 13.59
C SER A 109 -1.47 4.85 12.69
N PHE A 110 -0.22 5.31 12.59
CA PHE A 110 0.85 4.61 11.88
C PHE A 110 1.70 3.85 12.90
N ASN A 111 1.97 2.58 12.64
CA ASN A 111 2.91 1.76 13.39
C ASN A 111 4.20 1.58 12.58
N ALA A 112 5.29 2.15 13.07
CA ALA A 112 6.60 2.10 12.42
C ALA A 112 7.26 0.72 12.44
N ALA A 113 6.90 -0.14 13.39
CA ALA A 113 7.54 -1.45 13.53
C ALA A 113 7.19 -2.41 12.36
N ASP A 114 6.00 -2.25 11.77
CA ASP A 114 5.48 -3.14 10.74
C ASP A 114 4.89 -2.38 9.53
N ASN A 115 5.13 -1.07 9.45
CA ASN A 115 4.59 -0.18 8.40
C ASN A 115 3.07 -0.34 8.22
N THR A 116 2.35 -0.46 9.35
CA THR A 116 0.90 -0.65 9.36
C THR A 116 0.16 0.64 9.70
N VAL A 117 -0.76 1.05 8.84
CA VAL A 117 -1.72 2.13 9.10
C VAL A 117 -3.02 1.53 9.60
N THR A 118 -3.45 1.93 10.78
CA THR A 118 -4.71 1.48 11.40
C THR A 118 -5.72 2.62 11.44
N ILE A 119 -6.91 2.36 10.89
CA ILE A 119 -8.07 3.24 10.97
C ILE A 119 -8.98 2.71 12.08
N PRO A 120 -9.24 3.51 13.13
CA PRO A 120 -10.03 3.07 14.26
C PRO A 120 -11.52 2.94 13.90
N TYR A 121 -12.19 2.01 14.58
CA TYR A 121 -13.62 1.76 14.51
C TYR A 121 -14.47 3.04 14.56
N SER A 122 -14.10 3.97 15.45
CA SER A 122 -14.80 5.24 15.68
C SER A 122 -14.88 6.13 14.44
N VAL A 123 -13.94 5.98 13.51
CA VAL A 123 -13.95 6.65 12.20
C VAL A 123 -14.74 5.82 11.20
N LEU A 124 -14.48 4.51 11.12
CA LEU A 124 -15.12 3.60 10.16
C LEU A 124 -16.65 3.53 10.32
N GLN A 125 -17.15 3.58 11.55
CA GLN A 125 -18.60 3.55 11.82
C GLN A 125 -19.35 4.76 11.24
N LYS A 126 -18.66 5.91 11.10
CA LYS A 126 -19.24 7.15 10.58
C LYS A 126 -19.33 7.16 9.05
N LEU A 127 -18.57 6.32 8.36
CA LEU A 127 -18.62 6.19 6.91
C LEU A 127 -19.97 5.61 6.47
N ASN A 128 -20.40 5.95 5.26
CA ASN A 128 -21.60 5.37 4.68
C ASN A 128 -21.35 3.89 4.31
N VAL A 129 -22.41 3.15 3.99
CA VAL A 129 -22.24 1.80 3.43
C VAL A 129 -21.93 1.96 1.94
N GLY A 130 -20.90 1.29 1.45
CA GLY A 130 -20.44 1.44 0.07
C GLY A 130 -18.92 1.36 -0.07
N LYS A 131 -18.43 1.68 -1.27
CA LYS A 131 -17.01 1.75 -1.59
C LYS A 131 -16.49 3.14 -1.25
N HIS A 132 -15.38 3.19 -0.52
CA HIS A 132 -14.67 4.40 -0.12
C HIS A 132 -13.23 4.34 -0.63
N THR A 133 -12.65 5.48 -0.94
CA THR A 133 -11.24 5.57 -1.34
C THR A 133 -10.40 6.01 -0.15
N VAL A 134 -9.37 5.24 0.17
CA VAL A 134 -8.40 5.56 1.23
C VAL A 134 -7.10 5.98 0.57
N THR A 135 -6.64 7.19 0.87
CA THR A 135 -5.37 7.73 0.41
C THR A 135 -4.45 7.94 1.61
N ILE A 136 -3.30 7.30 1.59
CA ILE A 136 -2.26 7.42 2.60
C ILE A 136 -1.19 8.33 2.00
N VAL A 137 -1.01 9.50 2.61
CA VAL A 137 -0.15 10.57 2.09
C VAL A 137 1.17 10.55 2.85
N PHE A 138 2.25 10.53 2.09
CA PHE A 138 3.62 10.70 2.57
C PHE A 138 4.19 12.01 2.04
N PHE A 139 5.33 12.48 2.56
CA PHE A 139 6.00 13.69 2.08
C PHE A 139 6.60 13.54 0.68
N ASP A 140 6.99 12.32 0.34
CA ASP A 140 7.71 11.90 -0.87
C ASP A 140 6.87 10.97 -1.77
N GLY A 141 5.63 10.68 -1.40
CA GLY A 141 4.76 9.79 -2.18
C GLY A 141 3.35 9.64 -1.61
N LYS A 142 2.57 8.74 -2.20
CA LYS A 142 1.24 8.38 -1.71
C LYS A 142 0.88 6.95 -2.08
N ALA A 143 0.03 6.33 -1.29
CA ALA A 143 -0.61 5.06 -1.60
C ALA A 143 -2.14 5.23 -1.61
N GLU A 144 -2.81 4.63 -2.58
CA GLU A 144 -4.26 4.68 -2.72
C GLU A 144 -4.83 3.26 -2.75
N THR A 145 -5.96 3.06 -2.07
CA THR A 145 -6.69 1.80 -2.10
C THR A 145 -8.18 2.02 -1.88
N SER A 146 -8.98 0.99 -2.15
CA SER A 146 -10.41 1.02 -1.88
C SER A 146 -10.77 0.22 -0.63
N LEU A 147 -11.75 0.72 0.12
CA LEU A 147 -12.32 0.06 1.29
C LEU A 147 -13.83 -0.04 1.12
N THR A 148 -14.35 -1.26 1.16
CA THR A 148 -15.80 -1.51 1.09
C THR A 148 -16.40 -1.60 2.48
N VAL A 149 -17.18 -0.60 2.88
CA VAL A 149 -17.96 -0.62 4.12
C VAL A 149 -19.26 -1.38 3.88
N LYS A 150 -19.40 -2.54 4.52
CA LYS A 150 -20.62 -3.36 4.52
C LYS A 150 -21.52 -2.96 5.68
N ALA A 151 -22.83 -3.03 5.46
CA ALA A 151 -23.81 -2.89 6.54
C ALA A 151 -23.54 -3.94 7.63
N ALA A 152 -23.87 -3.62 8.87
CA ALA A 152 -23.88 -4.63 9.92
C ALA A 152 -24.81 -5.75 9.45
N GLY A 153 -24.31 -6.99 9.44
CA GLY A 153 -25.20 -8.13 9.28
C GLY A 153 -26.28 -7.98 10.34
N LYS A 154 -27.55 -7.92 9.94
CA LYS A 154 -28.57 -8.39 10.87
C LYS A 154 -28.16 -9.83 11.14
N SER A 155 -27.77 -10.14 12.37
CA SER A 155 -27.96 -11.49 12.86
C SER A 155 -29.44 -11.77 12.68
N THR A 156 -29.83 -12.35 11.54
CA THR A 156 -30.97 -13.25 11.55
C THR A 156 -30.62 -14.26 12.63
N PRO A 157 -31.44 -14.42 13.67
CA PRO A 157 -31.22 -15.47 14.63
C PRO A 157 -31.01 -16.76 13.85
N ASP A 158 -29.89 -17.42 14.11
CA ASP A 158 -29.63 -18.74 13.60
C ASP A 158 -30.65 -19.68 14.25
N THR A 159 -31.70 -20.04 13.52
CA THR A 159 -32.56 -21.18 13.87
C THR A 159 -32.21 -22.36 12.96
N SER A 160 -30.93 -22.71 12.90
CA SER A 160 -30.54 -24.08 12.59
C SER A 160 -30.78 -24.94 13.84
N ASP A 161 -32.04 -25.30 14.07
CA ASP A 161 -32.36 -26.53 14.78
C ASP A 161 -33.52 -27.21 14.06
N SER A 162 -33.22 -27.92 12.98
CA SER A 162 -34.11 -28.96 12.47
C SER A 162 -33.94 -30.25 13.27
N SER A 163 -34.06 -30.18 14.60
CA SER A 163 -34.84 -31.10 15.43
C SER A 163 -34.96 -30.64 16.90
N LYS A 164 -35.22 -29.35 17.18
CA LYS A 164 -36.02 -28.95 18.35
C LYS A 164 -36.99 -27.82 18.01
N THR A 165 -38.25 -28.11 18.30
CA THR A 165 -39.43 -27.24 18.30
C THR A 165 -39.14 -25.80 18.76
N GLY A 166 -39.26 -24.83 17.85
CA GLY A 166 -39.36 -23.42 18.22
C GLY A 166 -39.25 -22.45 17.04
N LEU A 167 -40.32 -21.70 16.78
CA LEU A 167 -40.33 -20.41 16.08
C LEU A 167 -40.23 -20.41 14.54
N TRP A 168 -41.25 -20.99 13.89
CA TRP A 168 -41.71 -20.54 12.57
C TRP A 168 -42.92 -19.63 12.80
N THR A 169 -42.77 -18.31 12.59
CA THR A 169 -43.83 -17.31 12.24
C THR A 169 -43.33 -15.91 12.58
N GLY A 170 -42.86 -15.15 11.58
CA GLY A 170 -42.47 -13.76 11.83
C GLY A 170 -41.96 -13.00 10.61
N LEU A 171 -42.38 -13.37 9.41
CA LEU A 171 -41.91 -12.75 8.16
C LEU A 171 -42.79 -11.60 7.66
N THR A 172 -43.84 -11.17 8.37
CA THR A 172 -44.75 -10.11 7.89
C THR A 172 -45.20 -9.14 8.98
N ALA A 173 -44.27 -8.47 9.68
CA ALA A 173 -44.66 -7.40 10.61
C ALA A 173 -43.62 -6.28 10.80
N GLY A 174 -42.77 -6.03 9.79
CA GLY A 174 -41.66 -5.08 9.91
C GLY A 174 -41.88 -3.67 9.33
N ALA A 175 -43.09 -3.34 8.87
CA ALA A 175 -43.39 -2.02 8.27
C ALA A 175 -44.69 -1.35 8.75
N ILE A 176 -45.45 -1.96 9.67
CA ILE A 176 -46.76 -1.42 10.08
C ILE A 176 -46.70 -0.70 11.46
N LEU A 177 -45.75 -1.03 12.36
CA LEU A 177 -45.84 -0.51 13.74
C LEU A 177 -45.40 0.95 13.94
N LEU A 178 -44.57 1.54 13.06
CA LEU A 178 -44.19 2.96 13.22
C LEU A 178 -45.19 3.94 12.57
N ALA A 179 -45.94 3.50 11.55
CA ALA A 179 -47.00 4.32 10.96
C ALA A 179 -48.28 4.36 11.83
N VAL A 180 -48.61 3.27 12.53
CA VAL A 180 -49.81 3.19 13.39
C VAL A 180 -49.65 4.01 14.68
N LEU A 181 -48.46 4.04 15.30
CA LEU A 181 -48.21 4.89 16.48
C LEU A 181 -48.25 6.38 16.14
N ALA A 182 -47.71 6.80 14.98
CA ALA A 182 -47.81 8.18 14.52
C ALA A 182 -49.27 8.58 14.19
N PHE A 183 -50.06 7.68 13.59
CA PHE A 183 -51.47 7.92 13.30
C PHE A 183 -52.34 7.99 14.57
N MET A 184 -52.10 7.13 15.56
CA MET A 184 -52.85 7.14 16.83
C MET A 184 -52.49 8.32 17.74
N LEU A 185 -51.24 8.79 17.72
CA LEU A 185 -50.84 9.99 18.46
C LEU A 185 -51.41 11.27 17.83
N LYS A 186 -51.49 11.36 16.49
CA LYS A 186 -52.11 12.50 15.81
C LYS A 186 -53.62 12.58 16.09
N ARG A 187 -54.32 11.43 16.08
CA ARG A 187 -55.77 11.38 16.36
C ARG A 187 -56.17 11.73 17.80
N LYS A 188 -55.28 11.56 18.79
CA LYS A 188 -55.53 11.96 20.19
C LYS A 188 -55.22 13.43 20.47
N ALA A 189 -54.44 14.11 19.63
CA ALA A 189 -54.18 15.55 19.75
C ALA A 189 -55.37 16.38 19.22
N ASP A 190 -56.02 15.94 18.15
CA ASP A 190 -57.17 16.64 17.54
C ASP A 190 -58.50 16.43 18.28
N LEU A 191 -58.57 15.54 19.29
CA LEU A 191 -59.79 15.25 20.04
C LEU A 191 -59.87 15.95 21.41
N LYS A 192 -58.97 16.90 21.68
CA LYS A 192 -58.91 17.64 22.94
C LYS A 192 -58.83 19.16 22.80
N GLN A 193 -59.22 19.69 21.64
CA GLN A 193 -59.60 21.09 21.46
C GLN A 193 -61.05 21.20 21.01
#